data_AF-T0DJZ9-F1
#
_entry.id   AF-T0DJZ9-F1
#
_cell.length_a   1.000
_cell.length_b   1.000
_cell.length_c   1.000
_cell.angle_alpha   90.00
_cell.angle_beta   90.00
_cell.angle_gamma   90.00
#
_symmetry.space_group_name_H-M   'P 1'
#
loop_
_entity.id
_entity.type
_entity.pdbx_description
1 polymer ?
#
loop_
_entity_poly.entity_id
_entity_poly.type
_entity_poly.pdbx_seq_one_letter_code
_entity_poly.pdbx_strand_id
1 'polypeptide(L)' 'MKFGKFSIISQRDVQALGDTLELIYINYDHIVSMKPINIVMDGDVKEGYWLRLSNGKKYRAIEIPANFKKNFVG' A
#
# COMPACT_ATOMS: atom_id res chain seq x y z
N MET A 1 4.92 10.07 15.99
CA MET A 1 4.53 10.41 14.61
C MET A 1 5.70 10.17 13.68
N LYS A 2 5.65 9.05 12.94
CA LYS A 2 6.65 8.68 11.93
C LYS A 2 5.92 8.48 10.61
N PHE A 3 6.20 9.31 9.61
CA PHE A 3 5.58 9.18 8.30
C PHE A 3 6.47 8.40 7.34
N GLY A 4 5.85 7.58 6.51
CA GLY A 4 6.49 6.89 5.40
C GLY A 4 5.87 7.25 4.08
N LYS A 5 6.68 7.23 3.02
CA LYS A 5 6.21 7.36 1.65
C LYS A 5 5.79 5.99 1.13
N PHE A 6 4.56 5.89 0.65
CA PHE A 6 3.98 4.67 0.10
C PHE A 6 3.56 4.92 -1.34
N SER A 7 3.86 3.97 -2.22
CA SER A 7 3.33 3.94 -3.58
C SER A 7 2.08 3.06 -3.55
N ILE A 8 0.90 3.68 -3.60
CA ILE A 8 -0.39 3.00 -3.55
C ILE A 8 -1.07 2.93 -4.91
N ILE A 9 -1.94 1.96 -5.09
CA ILE A 9 -2.86 1.90 -6.22
C ILE A 9 -4.03 2.83 -5.91
N SER A 10 -4.29 3.81 -6.78
CA SER A 10 -5.40 4.74 -6.64
C SER A 10 -6.73 3.98 -6.59
N GLN A 11 -7.64 4.46 -5.75
CA GLN A 11 -9.02 3.97 -5.69
C GLN A 11 -9.97 4.89 -6.46
N ARG A 12 -9.47 5.98 -7.07
CA ARG A 12 -10.30 7.03 -7.65
C ARG A 12 -10.94 6.63 -8.98
N ASP A 13 -10.47 5.57 -9.62
CA ASP A 13 -11.06 5.07 -10.84
C ASP A 13 -11.24 3.55 -10.79
N VAL A 14 -12.43 3.11 -10.40
CA VAL A 14 -12.86 1.70 -10.53
C VAL A 14 -13.03 1.30 -12.01
N GLN A 15 -12.96 2.27 -12.94
CA GLN A 15 -13.17 2.09 -14.38
C GLN A 15 -11.98 2.52 -15.26
N ALA A 16 -10.93 3.14 -14.71
CA ALA A 16 -9.73 3.42 -15.50
C ALA A 16 -8.93 2.12 -15.64
N LEU A 17 -8.79 1.66 -16.87
CA LEU A 17 -8.01 0.50 -17.30
C LEU A 17 -6.49 0.60 -17.03
N GLY A 18 -6.06 1.53 -16.18
CA GLY A 18 -4.68 1.69 -15.76
C GLY A 18 -4.62 1.86 -14.24
N ASP A 19 -3.90 0.96 -13.59
CA ASP A 19 -3.59 1.06 -12.16
C ASP A 19 -2.72 2.30 -11.91
N THR A 20 -3.36 3.45 -11.69
CA THR A 20 -2.66 4.70 -11.43
C THR A 20 -2.00 4.63 -10.05
N LEU A 21 -0.67 4.72 -10.04
CA LEU A 21 0.11 4.75 -8.82
C LEU A 21 0.10 6.16 -8.23
N GLU A 22 -0.30 6.26 -6.97
CA GLU A 22 -0.26 7.49 -6.20
C GLU A 22 0.78 7.39 -5.08
N LEU A 23 1.58 8.44 -4.94
CA LEU A 23 2.53 8.57 -3.85
C LEU A 23 1.85 9.28 -2.67
N ILE A 24 1.75 8.60 -1.53
CA ILE A 24 1.15 9.16 -0.32
C ILE A 24 2.06 9.03 0.90
N TYR A 25 1.90 9.94 1.85
CA TYR A 25 2.52 9.82 3.17
C TYR A 25 1.53 9.24 4.17
N ILE A 26 1.90 8.11 4.80
CA ILE A 26 1.10 7.46 5.84
C ILE A 26 1.87 7.53 7.15
N ASN A 27 1.20 7.95 8.22
CA ASN A 27 1.75 7.83 9.58
C ASN A 27 1.74 6.35 9.99
N TYR A 28 2.91 5.80 10.30
CA TYR A 28 3.08 4.41 10.72
C TYR A 28 2.27 4.07 11.98
N ASP A 29 2.11 5.04 12.88
CA ASP A 29 1.38 4.86 14.14
C ASP A 29 -0.12 4.57 13.89
N HIS A 30 -0.63 4.82 12.69
CA HIS A 30 -2.00 4.51 12.29
C HIS A 30 -2.14 3.21 11.50
N ILE A 31 -1.06 2.53 11.13
CA ILE A 31 -1.15 1.26 10.40
C ILE A 31 -1.42 0.14 11.41
N VAL A 32 -2.61 -0.45 11.35
CA VAL A 32 -3.03 -1.53 12.27
C VAL A 32 -2.77 -2.91 11.71
N SER A 33 -2.70 -3.05 10.39
CA SER A 33 -2.27 -4.30 9.77
C SER A 33 -1.69 -4.09 8.37
N MET A 34 -0.77 -4.98 8.02
CA MET A 34 -0.19 -5.08 6.70
C MET A 34 -0.11 -6.56 6.33
N LYS A 35 -0.59 -6.93 5.14
CA LYS A 35 -0.49 -8.31 4.63
C LYS A 35 0.11 -8.33 3.24
N PRO A 36 1.07 -9.19 2.93
CA PRO A 36 1.55 -9.35 1.56
C PRO A 36 0.41 -9.87 0.67
N ILE A 37 0.35 -9.37 -0.56
CA ILE A 37 -0.62 -9.76 -1.58
C ILE A 37 0.07 -9.80 -2.95
N ASN A 38 -0.46 -10.62 -3.85
CA ASN A 38 -0.10 -10.56 -5.26
C ASN A 38 -1.12 -9.68 -5.99
N ILE A 39 -0.63 -8.76 -6.80
CA ILE A 39 -1.45 -7.80 -7.55
C ILE A 39 -1.15 -7.99 -9.03
N VAL A 40 -2.18 -8.22 -9.82
CA VAL A 40 -2.06 -8.24 -11.29
C VAL A 40 -2.11 -6.80 -11.79
N MET A 41 -1.06 -6.37 -12.47
CA MET A 41 -0.91 -5.03 -13.06
C MET A 41 -0.21 -5.12 -14.40
N ASP A 42 -0.74 -4.45 -15.42
CA ASP A 42 -0.14 -4.40 -16.77
C ASP A 42 0.16 -5.78 -17.38
N GLY A 43 -0.60 -6.82 -17.01
CA GLY A 43 -0.39 -8.19 -17.46
C GLY A 43 0.61 -9.01 -16.66
N ASP A 44 1.30 -8.41 -15.69
CA ASP A 44 2.26 -9.05 -14.80
C ASP A 44 1.73 -9.17 -13.37
N VAL A 45 2.30 -10.11 -12.60
CA VAL A 45 2.03 -10.27 -11.16
C VAL A 45 3.12 -9.56 -10.37
N LYS A 46 2.75 -8.54 -9.58
CA LYS A 46 3.64 -7.83 -8.66
C LYS A 46 3.31 -8.18 -7.21
N GLU A 47 4.34 -8.31 -6.39
CA GLU A 47 4.17 -8.37 -4.93
C GLU A 47 3.82 -6.99 -4.39
N GLY A 48 2.81 -6.94 -3.53
CA GLY A 48 2.38 -5.72 -2.85
C GLY A 48 1.88 -6.03 -1.45
N TYR A 49 1.21 -5.05 -0.85
CA TYR A 49 0.77 -5.08 0.53
C TYR A 49 -0.63 -4.49 0.66
N TRP A 50 -1.49 -5.21 1.38
CA TRP A 50 -2.76 -4.69 1.87
C TRP A 50 -2.52 -3.97 3.19
N LEU A 51 -2.72 -2.66 3.22
CA LEU A 51 -2.60 -1.81 4.40
C LEU A 51 -3.99 -1.51 4.98
N ARG A 52 -4.14 -1.65 6.29
CA ARG A 52 -5.31 -1.18 7.04
C ARG A 52 -4.87 -0.13 8.04
N LEU A 53 -5.59 0.99 8.04
CA LEU A 53 -5.38 2.07 9.02
C LEU A 53 -6.41 2.01 10.16
N SER A 54 -6.05 2.59 11.30
CA SER A 54 -6.90 2.66 12.51
C SER A 54 -8.21 3.43 12.29
N ASN A 55 -8.23 4.36 11.32
CA ASN A 55 -9.42 5.12 10.92
C ASN A 55 -10.32 4.36 9.93
N GLY A 56 -10.05 3.07 9.68
CA GLY A 56 -10.83 2.24 8.76
C GLY A 56 -10.43 2.33 7.29
N LYS A 57 -9.56 3.27 6.90
CA LYS A 57 -9.06 3.36 5.51
C LYS A 57 -8.21 2.13 5.16
N LYS A 58 -8.30 1.71 3.90
CA LYS A 58 -7.54 0.57 3.35
C LYS A 58 -6.81 1.01 2.10
N TYR A 59 -5.60 0.49 1.89
CA TYR A 59 -4.79 0.78 0.72
C TYR A 59 -4.13 -0.48 0.19
N ARG A 60 -3.90 -0.54 -1.13
CA ARG A 60 -3.00 -1.51 -1.76
C ARG A 60 -1.72 -0.75 -2.08
N ALA A 61 -0.60 -1.18 -1.52
CA ALA A 61 0.72 -0.57 -1.76
C ALA A 61 1.61 -1.54 -2.53
N ILE A 62 2.38 -1.03 -3.48
CA ILE A 62 3.39 -1.82 -4.22
C ILE A 62 4.76 -1.59 -3.61
N GLU A 63 5.00 -0.38 -3.11
CA GLU A 63 6.24 -0.02 -2.44
C GLU A 63 5.94 0.51 -1.04
N ILE A 64 6.68 -0.02 -0.07
CA ILE A 64 6.65 0.40 1.32
C ILE A 64 8.07 0.80 1.75
N PRO A 65 8.21 1.71 2.72
CA PRO A 65 9.53 2.07 3.25
C PRO A 65 10.28 0.87 3.83
N ALA A 66 11.58 0.74 3.52
CA ALA A 66 12.39 -0.42 3.93
C ALA A 66 12.39 -0.67 5.45
N ASN A 67 12.38 0.39 6.25
CA ASN A 67 12.31 0.31 7.71
C ASN A 67 10.96 -0.20 8.23
N PHE A 68 9.90 -0.11 7.42
CA PHE A 68 8.57 -0.58 7.77
C PHE A 68 8.41 -2.09 7.48
N LYS A 69 9.01 -2.58 6.39
CA LYS A 69 8.97 -4.00 6.01
C LYS A 69 9.47 -4.93 7.13
N LYS A 70 10.54 -4.54 7.83
CA LYS A 70 11.16 -5.34 8.91
C LYS A 70 10.25 -5.56 10.13
N ASN A 71 9.32 -4.66 10.42
CA ASN A 71 8.51 -4.72 11.65
C ASN A 71 7.16 -5.44 11.47
N PHE A 72 6.73 -5.67 10.22
CA PHE A 72 5.38 -6.18 9.91
C PHE A 72 5.39 -7.42 9.00
N VAL A 73 6.54 -7.79 8.43
CA VAL A 73 6.74 -8.98 7.58
C VAL A 73 7.87 -9.83 8.16
N GLY A 74 7.79 -10.05 9.48
CA GLY A 74 8.64 -10.99 10.22
C GLY A 74 7.99 -12.35 10.32
#